data_AF-A0A9D5N526-F1
#
_entry.id   AF-A0A9D5N526-F1
#
_cell.length_a   1.000
_cell.length_b   1.000
_cell.length_c   1.000
_cell.angle_alpha   90.00
_cell.angle_beta   90.00
_cell.angle_gamma   90.00
#
_symmetry.space_group_name_H-M   'P 1'
#
loop_
_entity.id
_entity.type
_entity.pdbx_description
1 polymer ?
#
loop_
_entity_poly.entity_id
_entity_poly.type
_entity_poly.pdbx_seq_one_letter_code
_entity_poly.pdbx_strand_id
1 'polypeptide(L)'
;MKFEKLLSSGRIGSMELKNRFVVPPMGTNFGTYEGFVTDQMIEYYRARALGGFGLIIIEVTAVDPHGKAVTILEMRADIALDETPTPRAFLMPRLAERGIQMIV
;
A
#
# COMPACT_ATOMS: atom_id res chain seq x y z
N MET A 1 19.29 -24.68 3.29
CA MET A 1 18.72 -23.73 4.27
C MET A 1 17.57 -22.99 3.59
N LYS A 2 16.32 -23.32 3.90
CA LYS A 2 15.11 -22.73 3.28
C LYS A 2 14.28 -22.10 4.39
N PHE A 3 14.10 -20.78 4.40
CA PHE A 3 13.15 -19.94 5.16
C PHE A 3 12.29 -20.54 6.30
N GLU A 4 12.82 -21.42 7.16
CA GLU A 4 12.01 -22.24 8.10
C GLU A 4 11.25 -21.38 9.09
N LYS A 5 11.92 -20.36 9.65
CA LYS A 5 11.29 -19.41 10.57
C LYS A 5 10.21 -18.57 9.89
N LEU A 6 10.37 -18.25 8.61
CA LEU A 6 9.37 -17.48 7.86
C LEU A 6 8.13 -18.33 7.55
N LEU A 7 8.33 -19.61 7.23
CA LEU A 7 7.27 -20.56 6.89
C LEU A 7 6.58 -21.17 8.12
N SER A 8 7.23 -21.14 9.29
CA SER A 8 6.63 -21.60 10.54
C SER A 8 5.48 -20.70 11.01
N SER A 9 4.54 -21.29 11.74
CA SER A 9 3.49 -20.55 12.41
C SER A 9 4.03 -19.53 13.43
N GLY A 10 3.20 -18.55 13.74
CA GLY A 10 3.50 -17.50 14.70
C GLY A 10 2.24 -16.98 15.37
N ARG A 11 2.40 -16.00 16.27
CA ARG A 11 1.29 -15.37 16.98
C ARG A 11 1.52 -13.86 17.08
N ILE A 12 0.47 -13.08 16.88
CA ILE A 12 0.43 -11.64 17.15
C ILE A 12 -0.72 -11.39 18.12
N GLY A 13 -0.40 -11.01 19.36
CA GLY A 13 -1.40 -10.95 20.44
C GLY A 13 -2.05 -12.32 20.66
N SER A 14 -3.37 -12.39 20.47
CA SER A 14 -4.17 -13.64 20.53
C SER A 14 -4.35 -14.32 19.17
N MET A 15 -3.95 -13.70 18.06
CA MET A 15 -4.17 -14.22 16.71
C MET A 15 -3.05 -15.17 16.29
N GLU A 16 -3.41 -16.38 15.88
CA GLU A 16 -2.49 -17.35 15.29
C GLU A 16 -2.31 -17.10 13.79
N LEU A 17 -1.07 -17.23 13.33
CA LEU A 17 -0.70 -17.09 11.93
C LEU A 17 -0.12 -18.40 11.41
N LYS A 18 -0.61 -18.84 10.24
CA LYS A 18 -0.10 -20.04 9.56
C LYS A 18 1.36 -19.91 9.09
N ASN A 19 1.84 -18.68 8.89
CA ASN A 19 3.23 -18.34 8.57
C ASN A 19 3.50 -16.86 8.86
N ARG A 20 4.73 -16.39 8.65
CA ARG A 20 5.16 -15.01 8.94
C ARG A 20 5.21 -14.11 7.70
N PHE A 21 4.56 -14.49 6.60
CA PHE A 21 4.41 -13.61 5.43
C PHE A 21 3.25 -12.65 5.66
N VAL A 22 3.57 -11.35 5.65
CA VAL A 22 2.62 -10.27 5.89
C VAL A 22 2.58 -9.37 4.66
N VAL A 23 1.38 -9.05 4.18
CA VAL A 23 1.19 -7.95 3.23
C VAL A 23 1.10 -6.65 4.05
N PRO A 24 2.06 -5.70 3.90
CA PRO A 24 1.99 -4.42 4.58
C PRO A 24 0.88 -3.54 4.00
N PRO A 25 0.45 -2.48 4.72
CA PRO A 25 -0.50 -1.52 4.17
C PRO A 25 0.13 -0.77 3.00
N MET A 26 -0.32 -1.07 1.77
CA MET A 26 0.17 -0.45 0.54
C MET A 26 -1.01 0.17 -0.19
N GLY A 27 -0.97 1.49 -0.44
CA GLY A 27 -1.97 2.18 -1.25
C GLY A 27 -2.05 1.57 -2.64
N THR A 28 -3.22 1.07 -3.03
CA THR A 28 -3.43 0.45 -4.35
C THR A 28 -4.07 1.42 -5.33
N ASN A 29 -4.76 2.43 -4.81
CA ASN A 29 -5.60 3.35 -5.55
C ASN A 29 -6.70 2.65 -6.37
N PHE A 30 -7.17 1.49 -5.90
CA PHE A 30 -8.30 0.77 -6.52
C PHE A 30 -9.65 1.17 -5.91
N GLY A 31 -9.66 2.03 -4.89
CA GLY A 31 -10.89 2.58 -4.33
C GLY A 31 -11.50 3.65 -5.24
N THR A 32 -12.76 3.99 -5.03
CA THR A 32 -13.34 5.16 -5.69
C THR A 32 -12.91 6.46 -4.99
N TYR A 33 -13.02 7.59 -5.68
CA TYR A 33 -12.77 8.92 -5.10
C TYR A 33 -13.63 9.19 -3.85
N GLU A 34 -14.85 8.66 -3.81
CA GLU A 34 -15.76 8.76 -2.67
C GLU A 34 -15.34 7.87 -1.49
N GLY A 35 -14.37 6.96 -1.68
CA GLY A 35 -13.86 6.04 -0.67
C GLY A 35 -14.54 4.68 -0.65
N PHE A 36 -15.19 4.27 -1.75
CA PHE A 36 -15.82 2.96 -1.83
C PHE A 36 -14.85 1.86 -2.29
N VAL A 37 -15.05 0.66 -1.75
CA VAL A 37 -14.37 -0.55 -2.19
C VAL A 37 -14.89 -0.96 -3.57
N THR A 38 -13.99 -1.38 -4.46
CA THR A 38 -14.32 -1.86 -5.81
C THR A 38 -14.04 -3.36 -5.95
N ASP A 39 -14.60 -3.99 -6.98
CA ASP A 39 -14.31 -5.40 -7.30
C ASP A 39 -12.82 -5.65 -7.58
N GLN A 40 -12.13 -4.67 -8.17
CA GLN A 40 -10.70 -4.74 -8.40
C GLN A 40 -9.90 -4.78 -7.09
N MET A 41 -10.30 -3.98 -6.09
CA MET A 41 -9.72 -4.03 -4.75
C MET A 41 -9.98 -5.38 -4.07
N ILE A 42 -11.20 -5.93 -4.23
CA ILE A 42 -11.54 -7.25 -3.69
C ILE A 42 -10.65 -8.33 -4.31
N GLU A 43 -10.52 -8.37 -5.64
CA GLU A 43 -9.68 -9.38 -6.30
C GLU A 43 -8.20 -9.22 -5.95
N TYR A 44 -7.73 -7.99 -5.76
CA TYR A 44 -6.37 -7.71 -5.27
C TYR A 44 -6.10 -8.38 -3.92
N TYR A 45 -6.99 -8.22 -2.93
CA TYR A 45 -6.80 -8.85 -1.62
C TYR A 45 -7.06 -10.36 -1.67
N ARG A 46 -8.01 -10.81 -2.50
CA ARG A 46 -8.28 -12.24 -2.72
C ARG A 46 -7.06 -12.96 -3.27
N ALA A 47 -6.37 -12.41 -4.27
CA ALA A 47 -5.15 -12.98 -4.83
C ALA A 47 -4.05 -13.16 -3.77
N ARG A 48 -3.90 -12.22 -2.83
CA ARG A 48 -2.94 -12.31 -1.71
C ARG A 48 -3.35 -13.36 -0.68
N ALA A 49 -4.64 -13.45 -0.38
CA ALA A 49 -5.16 -14.48 0.53
C ALA A 49 -4.90 -15.89 -0.02
N LEU A 50 -5.18 -16.09 -1.31
CA LEU A 50 -4.91 -17.34 -2.04
C LEU A 50 -3.41 -17.63 -2.19
N GLY A 51 -2.58 -16.58 -2.32
CA GLY A 51 -1.12 -16.67 -2.37
C GLY A 51 -0.47 -17.18 -1.09
N GLY A 52 -1.24 -17.40 -0.02
CA GLY A 52 -0.77 -18.08 1.18
C GLY A 52 -0.18 -17.17 2.25
N PHE A 53 -0.37 -15.85 2.17
CA PHE A 53 0.04 -14.91 3.23
C PHE A 53 -0.66 -15.24 4.56
N GLY A 54 0.06 -15.11 5.67
CA GLY A 54 -0.45 -15.33 7.01
C GLY A 54 -1.31 -14.17 7.51
N LEU A 55 -0.95 -12.94 7.11
CA LEU A 55 -1.68 -11.72 7.47
C LEU A 55 -1.69 -10.75 6.28
N ILE A 56 -2.83 -10.10 6.06
CA ILE A 56 -2.99 -9.03 5.09
C ILE A 56 -3.44 -7.79 5.86
N ILE A 57 -2.65 -6.73 5.82
CA ILE A 57 -3.02 -5.41 6.33
C ILE A 57 -3.49 -4.61 5.11
N ILE A 58 -4.74 -4.14 5.15
CA ILE A 58 -5.30 -3.36 4.05
C ILE A 58 -4.63 -1.98 3.95
N GLU A 59 -4.79 -1.35 2.80
CA GLU A 59 -4.27 -0.02 2.51
C GLU A 59 -4.80 1.07 3.45
N VAL A 60 -4.16 2.23 3.38
CA VAL A 60 -4.58 3.42 4.12
C VAL A 60 -6.06 3.70 3.86
N THR A 61 -6.86 3.65 4.92
CA THR A 61 -8.31 3.81 4.85
C THR A 61 -8.70 4.94 5.80
N ALA A 62 -9.28 6.00 5.25
CA ALA A 62 -9.71 7.15 6.03
C ALA A 62 -10.93 6.80 6.91
N VAL A 63 -10.83 7.08 8.22
CA VAL A 63 -11.92 6.90 9.19
C VAL A 63 -12.83 8.13 9.30
N ASP A 64 -12.39 9.26 8.73
CA ASP A 64 -13.11 10.53 8.69
C ASP A 64 -12.92 11.16 7.30
N PRO A 65 -13.95 11.85 6.73
CA PRO A 65 -13.82 12.52 5.45
C PRO A 65 -12.63 13.48 5.33
N HIS A 66 -12.23 14.15 6.41
CA HIS A 66 -11.07 15.05 6.42
C HIS A 66 -9.73 14.30 6.36
N GLY A 67 -9.72 13.01 6.69
CA GLY A 67 -8.55 12.12 6.62
C GLY A 67 -8.34 11.45 5.26
N LYS A 68 -9.19 11.74 4.27
CA LYS A 68 -9.09 11.15 2.91
C LYS A 68 -7.90 11.67 2.12
N ALA A 69 -7.36 12.83 2.48
CA ALA A 69 -6.21 13.41 1.80
C ALA A 69 -4.93 12.66 2.18
N VAL A 70 -4.43 11.84 1.26
CA VAL A 70 -3.08 11.27 1.32
C VAL A 70 -2.23 11.93 0.26
N THR A 71 -0.98 12.25 0.59
CA THR A 71 -0.02 12.69 -0.43
C THR A 71 0.63 11.45 -1.02
N ILE A 72 0.17 11.03 -2.20
CA ILE A 72 0.85 9.98 -2.94
C ILE A 72 2.03 10.60 -3.68
N LEU A 73 3.25 10.20 -3.31
CA LEU A 73 4.48 10.59 -4.00
C LEU A 73 4.68 9.70 -5.21
N GLU A 74 3.78 9.85 -6.17
CA GLU A 74 3.81 9.16 -7.45
C GLU A 74 5.00 9.68 -8.26
N MET A 75 6.01 8.83 -8.46
CA MET A 75 7.17 9.17 -9.29
C MET A 75 6.84 9.12 -10.79
N ARG A 76 5.69 8.53 -11.16
CA ARG A 76 5.24 8.37 -12.54
C ARG A 76 3.88 9.03 -12.75
N ALA A 77 3.76 9.81 -13.82
CA ALA A 77 2.56 10.59 -14.10
C ALA A 77 1.38 9.76 -14.61
N ASP A 78 1.62 8.52 -15.03
CA ASP A 78 0.66 7.63 -15.69
C ASP A 78 -0.02 6.61 -14.75
N ILE A 79 0.34 6.58 -13.46
CA ILE A 79 -0.09 5.53 -12.52
C ILE A 79 -1.25 5.97 -11.60
N ALA A 80 -1.29 7.23 -11.16
CA ALA A 80 -2.43 7.80 -10.43
C ALA A 80 -2.83 9.15 -11.04
N LEU A 81 -3.68 9.08 -12.08
CA LEU A 81 -4.17 10.24 -12.85
C LEU A 81 -5.17 11.10 -12.07
N ASP A 82 -5.75 10.52 -11.02
CA ASP A 82 -6.74 11.08 -10.11
C ASP A 82 -6.11 11.92 -8.97
N GLU A 83 -4.79 11.87 -8.83
CA GLU A 83 -4.05 12.67 -7.85
C GLU A 83 -3.65 14.04 -8.38
N THR A 84 -3.73 15.08 -7.53
CA THR A 84 -3.35 16.43 -7.95
C THR A 84 -1.82 16.57 -8.07
N PRO A 85 -1.29 17.30 -9.07
CA PRO A 85 0.16 17.45 -9.26
C PRO A 85 0.85 18.30 -8.17
N THR A 86 0.07 18.93 -7.30
CA THR A 86 0.50 19.89 -6.27
C THR A 86 1.65 19.37 -5.40
N PRO A 87 1.60 18.15 -4.83
CA PRO A 87 2.67 17.68 -3.96
C PRO A 87 4.01 17.51 -4.68
N ARG A 88 3.99 17.11 -5.96
CA ARG A 88 5.20 16.98 -6.78
C ARG A 88 5.89 18.34 -6.96
N ALA A 89 5.12 19.40 -7.20
CA ALA A 89 5.66 20.74 -7.39
C ALA A 89 6.44 21.26 -6.16
N PHE A 90 6.04 20.86 -4.96
CA PHE A 90 6.74 21.24 -3.72
C PHE A 90 7.88 20.30 -3.35
N LEU A 91 7.72 18.99 -3.56
CA LEU A 91 8.68 18.01 -3.08
C LEU A 91 9.82 17.75 -4.06
N MET A 92 9.54 17.66 -5.36
CA MET A 92 10.54 17.26 -6.36
C MET A 92 11.75 18.21 -6.39
N PRO A 93 11.58 19.55 -6.33
CA PRO A 93 12.73 20.45 -6.22
C PRO A 93 13.59 20.19 -4.98
N ARG A 94 12.95 19.91 -3.82
CA ARG A 94 13.64 19.64 -2.55
C ARG A 94 14.39 18.30 -2.53
N LEU A 95 13.90 17.30 -3.26
CA LEU A 95 14.60 16.02 -3.44
C LEU A 95 15.82 16.21 -4.35
N ALA A 96 15.68 16.98 -5.44
CA ALA A 96 16.77 17.30 -6.34
C ALA A 96 17.88 18.11 -5.63
N GLU A 97 17.52 19.09 -4.80
CA GLU A 97 18.46 19.85 -3.95
C GLU A 97 19.28 18.95 -3.01
N ARG A 98 18.77 17.76 -2.67
CA ARG A 98 19.43 16.77 -1.80
C ARG A 98 20.19 15.69 -2.58
N GLY A 99 20.33 15.85 -3.90
CA GLY A 99 21.03 14.90 -4.76
C GLY A 99 20.31 13.56 -4.93
N ILE A 100 19.01 13.51 -4.63
CA ILE A 100 18.22 12.29 -4.81
C ILE A 100 17.86 12.15 -6.29
N GLN A 101 18.46 11.17 -6.94
CA GLN A 101 18.17 10.85 -8.34
C GLN A 101 16.88 10.05 -8.42
N MET A 102 15.92 10.53 -9.20
CA MET A 102 14.69 9.81 -9.46
C MET A 102 14.88 8.81 -10.60
N ILE A 103 14.49 7.57 -10.35
CA ILE A 103 14.40 6.52 -11.35
C ILE A 103 12.93 6.50 -11.76
N VAL A 104 12.62 7.16 -12.87
CA VAL A 104 11.32 7.11 -13.55
C VAL A 104 11.26 5.92 -14.48
#